data_AF-A0A2U2CJU9-F1
#
_entry.id   AF-A0A2U2CJU9-F1
#
_cell.length_a   1.000
_cell.length_b   1.000
_cell.length_c   1.000
_cell.angle_alpha   90.00
_cell.angle_beta   90.00
_cell.angle_gamma   90.00
#
_symmetry.space_group_name_H-M   'P 1'
#
loop_
_entity.id
_entity.type
_entity.pdbx_description
1 polymer ?
#
loop_
_entity_poly.entity_id
_entity_poly.type
_entity_poly.pdbx_seq_one_letter_code
_entity_poly.pdbx_strand_id
1 'polypeptide(L)'
;MNTPAHLILGATLFARPDALRVTTAALAGALVPDLSLYLLSVHALYVQGLPPHLVFGEMYFSDAWQAVFAVDNSIILWAALAGLGLWLARAPLLAFGGAGLVHVLTDLPLHHDDGRPHFWPLTDWVYRSPISYWDGTRHADIVGPLEGVLALGLCLLLWQRFRRWPARAGIAVLAVLEMLPTLFWGFIFS
;
A
#
# COMPACT_ATOMS: atom_id res chain seq x y z
N MET A 1 -2.59 2.93 -4.62
CA MET A 1 -1.87 4.12 -4.10
C MET A 1 -0.39 3.77 -4.07
N ASN A 2 0.51 4.69 -3.70
CA ASN A 2 1.89 4.27 -3.43
C ASN A 2 2.01 3.64 -2.02
N THR A 3 2.95 2.70 -1.85
CA THR A 3 3.22 2.04 -0.56
C THR A 3 3.47 3.01 0.61
N PRO A 4 4.17 4.15 0.46
CA PRO A 4 4.31 5.12 1.53
C PRO A 4 2.97 5.71 2.01
N ALA A 5 2.03 6.01 1.09
CA ALA A 5 0.68 6.45 1.45
C ALA A 5 -0.07 5.40 2.29
N HIS A 6 0.02 4.11 1.93
CA HIS A 6 -0.57 3.02 2.72
C HIS A 6 0.03 2.95 4.13
N LEU A 7 1.36 3.06 4.25
CA LEU A 7 2.05 3.09 5.54
C LEU A 7 1.61 4.28 6.39
N ILE A 8 1.48 5.47 5.80
CA ILE A 8 1.03 6.69 6.48
C ILE A 8 -0.42 6.52 6.95
N LEU A 9 -1.32 6.03 6.09
CA LEU A 9 -2.73 5.82 6.41
C LEU A 9 -2.92 4.76 7.50
N GLY A 10 -2.28 3.58 7.34
CA GLY A 10 -2.32 2.50 8.31
C GLY A 10 -1.77 2.92 9.67
N ALA A 11 -0.64 3.64 9.70
CA ALA A 11 -0.10 4.21 10.93
C ALA A 11 -1.04 5.24 11.57
N THR A 12 -1.67 6.09 10.77
CA THR A 12 -2.63 7.11 11.25
C THR A 12 -3.80 6.45 11.99
N LEU A 13 -4.34 5.36 11.47
CA LEU A 13 -5.49 4.68 12.07
C LEU A 13 -5.09 3.84 13.29
N PHE A 14 -4.02 3.04 13.17
CA PHE A 14 -3.75 1.96 14.12
C PHE A 14 -2.53 2.18 15.02
N ALA A 15 -1.54 3.00 14.62
CA ALA A 15 -0.34 3.19 15.44
C ALA A 15 -0.63 3.96 16.73
N ARG A 16 0.15 3.66 17.76
CA ARG A 16 0.02 4.21 19.13
C ARG A 16 1.41 4.54 19.70
N PRO A 17 1.65 5.76 20.22
CA PRO A 17 2.96 6.19 20.73
C PRO A 17 3.56 5.27 21.79
N ASP A 18 2.73 4.78 22.71
CA ASP A 18 3.17 4.01 23.87
C ASP A 18 2.97 2.49 23.70
N ALA A 19 2.60 2.03 22.49
CA ALA A 19 2.42 0.62 22.20
C ALA A 19 3.18 0.23 20.92
N LEU A 20 4.50 0.05 21.06
CA LEU A 20 5.39 -0.29 19.94
C LEU A 20 4.91 -1.50 19.14
N ARG A 21 4.44 -2.56 19.82
CA ARG A 21 3.93 -3.78 19.16
C ARG A 21 2.72 -3.51 18.26
N VAL A 22 1.86 -2.58 18.64
CA VAL A 22 0.68 -2.20 17.85
C VAL A 22 1.13 -1.36 16.66
N THR A 23 2.05 -0.41 16.87
CA THR A 23 2.63 0.42 15.81
C THR A 23 3.39 -0.41 14.77
N THR A 24 4.23 -1.35 15.20
CA THR A 24 4.96 -2.23 14.29
C THR A 24 4.00 -3.14 13.52
N ALA A 25 2.95 -3.63 14.17
CA ALA A 25 1.93 -4.44 13.52
C ALA A 25 1.14 -3.64 12.48
N ALA A 26 0.77 -2.39 12.77
CA ALA A 26 0.12 -1.49 11.81
C ALA A 26 0.99 -1.23 10.58
N LEU A 27 2.28 -0.91 10.78
CA LEU A 27 3.21 -0.67 9.67
C LEU A 27 3.43 -1.94 8.85
N ALA A 28 3.59 -3.10 9.50
CA ALA A 28 3.72 -4.37 8.81
C ALA A 28 2.44 -4.68 8.01
N GLY A 29 1.25 -4.51 8.60
CA GLY A 29 -0.02 -4.75 7.93
C GLY A 29 -0.21 -3.86 6.70
N ALA A 30 0.19 -2.60 6.78
CA ALA A 30 0.14 -1.67 5.66
C ALA A 30 1.20 -1.93 4.57
N LEU A 31 2.28 -2.67 4.87
CA LEU A 31 3.35 -3.01 3.92
C LEU A 31 3.13 -4.34 3.22
N VAL A 32 2.66 -5.36 3.95
CA VAL A 32 2.62 -6.75 3.49
C VAL A 32 1.86 -6.96 2.17
N PRO A 33 0.71 -6.30 1.91
CA PRO A 33 0.02 -6.45 0.62
C PRO A 33 0.87 -6.12 -0.63
N ASP A 34 1.87 -5.25 -0.48
CA ASP A 34 2.81 -4.88 -1.55
C ASP A 34 4.14 -5.64 -1.50
N LEU A 35 4.39 -6.41 -0.44
CA LEU A 35 5.69 -7.02 -0.21
C LEU A 35 6.08 -7.99 -1.33
N SER A 36 5.12 -8.78 -1.82
CA SER A 36 5.38 -9.72 -2.91
C SER A 36 5.77 -9.01 -4.20
N LEU A 37 5.13 -7.88 -4.53
CA LEU A 37 5.50 -7.07 -5.70
C LEU A 37 6.98 -6.66 -5.62
N TYR A 38 7.42 -6.12 -4.48
CA TYR A 38 8.82 -5.76 -4.31
C TYR A 38 9.76 -6.96 -4.42
N LEU A 39 9.45 -8.08 -3.75
CA LEU A 39 10.31 -9.26 -3.77
C LEU A 39 10.42 -9.87 -5.18
N LEU A 40 9.29 -10.01 -5.86
CA LEU A 40 9.21 -10.57 -7.20
C LEU A 40 9.91 -9.65 -8.22
N SER A 41 9.66 -8.34 -8.17
CA SER A 41 10.33 -7.36 -9.04
C SER A 41 11.83 -7.28 -8.78
N VAL A 42 12.29 -7.24 -7.52
CA VAL A 42 13.71 -7.20 -7.20
C VAL A 42 14.40 -8.49 -7.66
N HIS A 43 13.79 -9.65 -7.46
CA HIS A 43 14.33 -10.91 -7.94
C HIS A 43 14.45 -10.93 -9.47
N ALA A 44 13.38 -10.55 -10.18
CA ALA A 44 13.37 -10.52 -11.64
C ALA A 44 14.41 -9.55 -12.21
N LEU A 45 14.50 -8.33 -11.67
CA LEU A 45 15.39 -7.29 -12.17
C LEU A 45 16.85 -7.57 -11.84
N TYR A 46 17.16 -7.94 -10.60
CA TYR A 46 18.54 -7.95 -10.10
C TYR A 46 19.16 -9.34 -9.97
N VAL A 47 18.34 -10.38 -9.83
CA VAL A 47 18.84 -11.77 -9.76
C VAL A 47 18.75 -12.44 -11.12
N GLN A 48 17.62 -12.29 -11.82
CA GLN A 48 17.43 -12.86 -13.16
C GLN A 48 17.96 -11.93 -14.27
N GLY A 49 18.18 -10.65 -13.98
CA GLY A 49 18.69 -9.68 -14.95
C GLY A 49 17.69 -9.34 -16.06
N LEU A 50 16.39 -9.51 -15.80
CA LEU A 50 15.35 -9.26 -16.79
C LEU A 50 15.13 -7.75 -16.97
N PRO A 51 14.88 -7.29 -18.20
CA PRO A 51 14.68 -5.87 -18.44
C PRO A 51 13.32 -5.39 -17.86
N PRO A 52 13.23 -4.14 -17.37
CA PRO A 52 12.01 -3.64 -16.71
C PRO A 52 10.72 -3.76 -17.52
N HIS A 53 10.79 -3.59 -18.84
CA HIS A 53 9.61 -3.72 -19.70
C HIS A 53 9.03 -5.14 -19.72
N LEU A 54 9.88 -6.17 -19.59
CA LEU A 54 9.43 -7.56 -19.48
C LEU A 54 8.82 -7.82 -18.10
N VAL A 55 9.46 -7.31 -17.04
CA VAL A 55 8.98 -7.48 -15.67
C VAL A 55 7.62 -6.82 -15.46
N PHE A 56 7.50 -5.54 -15.81
CA PHE A 56 6.29 -4.77 -15.56
C PHE A 56 5.26 -4.82 -16.70
N GLY A 57 5.66 -5.19 -17.92
CA GLY A 57 4.76 -5.31 -19.07
C GLY A 57 4.22 -6.71 -19.31
N GLU A 58 4.89 -7.76 -18.81
CA GLU A 58 4.47 -9.15 -19.03
C GLU A 58 4.36 -9.93 -17.72
N MET A 59 5.46 -10.04 -16.96
CA MET A 59 5.48 -10.89 -15.75
C MET A 59 4.50 -10.41 -14.68
N TYR A 60 4.37 -9.09 -14.51
CA TYR A 60 3.40 -8.47 -13.61
C TYR A 60 1.97 -8.95 -13.89
N PHE A 61 1.63 -9.17 -15.15
CA PHE A 61 0.30 -9.61 -15.60
C PHE A 61 0.18 -11.13 -15.76
N SER A 62 1.24 -11.88 -15.49
CA SER A 62 1.23 -13.35 -15.60
C SER A 62 0.35 -13.99 -14.54
N ASP A 63 -0.26 -15.14 -14.88
CA ASP A 63 -1.07 -15.93 -13.95
C ASP A 63 -0.32 -16.27 -12.66
N ALA A 64 0.99 -16.52 -12.75
CA ALA A 64 1.81 -16.86 -11.60
C ALA A 64 1.92 -15.70 -10.59
N TRP A 65 2.15 -14.48 -11.05
CA TRP A 65 2.24 -13.30 -10.19
C TRP A 65 0.86 -12.89 -9.69
N GLN A 66 -0.14 -12.91 -10.56
CA GLN A 66 -1.52 -12.61 -10.20
C GLN A 66 -2.08 -13.58 -9.16
N ALA A 67 -1.68 -14.86 -9.18
CA ALA A 67 -2.04 -15.81 -8.13
C ALA A 67 -1.47 -15.44 -6.76
N VAL A 68 -0.24 -14.91 -6.70
CA VAL A 68 0.35 -14.38 -5.45
C VAL A 68 -0.40 -13.12 -5.02
N PHE A 69 -0.62 -12.19 -5.95
CA PHE A 69 -1.30 -10.93 -5.68
C PHE A 69 -2.75 -11.12 -5.22
N ALA A 70 -3.46 -12.14 -5.71
CA ALA A 70 -4.80 -12.49 -5.25
C ALA A 70 -4.83 -12.80 -3.75
N VAL A 71 -3.80 -13.47 -3.22
CA VAL A 71 -3.69 -13.76 -1.78
C VAL A 71 -3.37 -12.49 -1.02
N ASP A 72 -2.33 -11.77 -1.43
CA ASP A 72 -1.83 -10.59 -0.70
C ASP A 72 -2.81 -9.42 -0.72
N ASN A 73 -3.73 -9.37 -1.69
CA ASN A 73 -4.71 -8.30 -1.87
C ASN A 73 -6.15 -8.75 -1.61
N SER A 74 -6.34 -9.92 -1.00
CA SER A 74 -7.66 -10.42 -0.64
C SER A 74 -8.26 -9.60 0.50
N ILE A 75 -9.31 -8.84 0.19
CA ILE A 75 -10.17 -8.16 1.19
C ILE A 75 -10.71 -9.19 2.19
N ILE A 76 -11.05 -10.39 1.72
CA ILE A 76 -11.65 -11.45 2.54
C ILE A 76 -10.65 -11.91 3.61
N LEU A 77 -9.39 -12.18 3.23
CA LEU A 77 -8.36 -12.60 4.16
C LEU A 77 -8.01 -11.50 5.17
N TRP A 78 -7.83 -10.26 4.70
CA TRP A 78 -7.51 -9.14 5.58
C TRP A 78 -8.65 -8.81 6.53
N ALA A 79 -9.90 -8.86 6.07
CA ALA A 79 -11.08 -8.69 6.92
C ALA A 79 -11.21 -9.81 7.96
N ALA A 80 -10.95 -11.06 7.57
CA ALA A 80 -10.94 -12.19 8.50
C ALA A 80 -9.86 -12.00 9.59
N LEU A 81 -8.66 -11.54 9.20
CA LEU A 81 -7.56 -11.31 10.13
C LEU A 81 -7.84 -10.14 11.10
N ALA A 82 -8.40 -9.04 10.61
CA ALA A 82 -8.85 -7.93 11.43
C ALA A 82 -9.96 -8.37 12.40
N GLY A 83 -10.95 -9.13 11.90
CA GLY A 83 -12.05 -9.70 12.67
C GLY A 83 -11.56 -10.66 13.76
N LEU A 84 -10.56 -11.49 13.46
CA LEU A 84 -9.92 -12.36 14.44
C LEU A 84 -9.20 -11.55 15.53
N GLY A 85 -8.52 -10.46 15.15
CA GLY A 85 -7.91 -9.51 16.08
C GLY A 85 -8.92 -8.88 17.04
N LEU A 86 -10.11 -8.51 16.54
CA LEU A 86 -11.22 -8.02 17.35
C LEU A 86 -11.77 -9.10 18.29
N TRP A 87 -12.09 -10.28 17.74
CA TRP A 87 -12.70 -11.39 18.50
C TRP A 87 -11.80 -11.86 19.65
N LEU A 88 -10.48 -11.93 19.42
CA LEU A 88 -9.50 -12.32 20.45
C LEU A 88 -9.08 -11.16 21.37
N ALA A 89 -9.61 -9.95 21.15
CA ALA A 89 -9.17 -8.73 21.83
C ALA A 89 -7.64 -8.50 21.75
N ARG A 90 -7.02 -8.82 20.61
CA ARG A 90 -5.57 -8.72 20.38
C ARG A 90 -5.26 -7.47 19.55
N ALA A 91 -4.99 -6.36 20.23
CA ALA A 91 -4.72 -5.06 19.58
C ALA A 91 -3.64 -5.10 18.46
N PRO A 92 -2.50 -5.80 18.61
CA PRO A 92 -1.53 -5.91 17.51
C PRO A 92 -2.08 -6.66 16.29
N LEU A 93 -2.86 -7.74 16.50
CA LEU A 93 -3.44 -8.51 15.41
C LEU A 93 -4.50 -7.69 14.67
N LEU A 94 -5.33 -6.96 15.40
CA LEU A 94 -6.26 -5.99 14.83
C LEU A 94 -5.53 -4.90 14.04
N ALA A 95 -4.45 -4.35 14.56
CA ALA A 95 -3.67 -3.33 13.86
C ALA A 95 -3.05 -3.87 12.57
N PHE A 96 -2.51 -5.10 12.58
CA PHE A 96 -1.97 -5.75 11.39
C PHE A 96 -3.06 -6.03 10.35
N GLY A 97 -4.11 -6.75 10.74
CA GLY A 97 -5.20 -7.10 9.84
C GLY A 97 -5.96 -5.88 9.33
N GLY A 98 -6.22 -4.92 10.21
CA GLY A 98 -6.95 -3.68 9.89
C GLY A 98 -6.14 -2.75 8.98
N ALA A 99 -4.83 -2.63 9.18
CA ALA A 99 -3.99 -1.83 8.28
C ALA A 99 -3.89 -2.44 6.89
N GLY A 100 -3.73 -3.77 6.79
CA GLY A 100 -3.77 -4.47 5.50
C GLY A 100 -5.14 -4.40 4.83
N LEU A 101 -6.23 -4.47 5.60
CA LEU A 101 -7.58 -4.27 5.08
C LEU A 101 -7.76 -2.86 4.51
N VAL A 102 -7.31 -1.83 5.23
CA VAL A 102 -7.39 -0.45 4.74
C VAL A 102 -6.57 -0.27 3.47
N HIS A 103 -5.37 -0.85 3.40
CA HIS A 103 -4.54 -0.85 2.21
C HIS A 103 -5.33 -1.35 0.98
N VAL A 104 -5.84 -2.58 1.02
CA VAL A 104 -6.52 -3.19 -0.13
C VAL A 104 -7.85 -2.49 -0.47
N LEU A 105 -8.53 -1.93 0.53
CA LEU A 105 -9.74 -1.13 0.29
C LEU A 105 -9.45 0.20 -0.41
N THR A 106 -8.30 0.80 -0.12
CA THR A 106 -7.87 2.03 -0.79
C THR A 106 -7.30 1.80 -2.19
N ASP A 107 -6.81 0.59 -2.47
CA ASP A 107 -6.35 0.19 -3.80
C ASP A 107 -7.49 -0.16 -4.75
N LEU A 108 -8.53 -0.82 -4.25
CA LEU A 108 -9.69 -1.21 -5.05
C LEU A 108 -10.23 -0.08 -5.97
N PRO A 109 -10.46 1.17 -5.52
CA PRO A 109 -10.94 2.25 -6.38
C PRO A 109 -9.87 2.90 -7.27
N LEU A 110 -8.61 2.46 -7.21
CA LEU A 110 -7.49 3.13 -7.89
C LEU A 110 -6.75 2.25 -8.90
N HIS A 111 -7.10 0.97 -9.01
CA HIS A 111 -6.58 0.09 -10.05
C HIS A 111 -7.61 -0.10 -11.18
N HIS A 112 -7.25 0.33 -12.38
CA HIS A 112 -8.07 0.08 -13.58
C HIS A 112 -7.58 -1.15 -14.35
N ASP A 113 -6.38 -1.07 -14.94
CA ASP A 113 -5.81 -2.13 -15.79
C ASP A 113 -4.92 -3.11 -15.02
N ASP A 114 -4.44 -2.69 -13.85
CA ASP A 114 -3.59 -3.42 -12.91
C ASP A 114 -4.37 -3.91 -11.68
N GLY A 115 -5.70 -4.04 -11.82
CA GLY A 115 -6.58 -4.55 -10.79
C GLY A 115 -6.22 -5.99 -10.38
N ARG A 116 -6.35 -6.27 -9.09
CA ARG A 116 -6.08 -7.58 -8.50
C ARG A 116 -7.40 -8.30 -8.14
N PRO A 117 -7.43 -9.65 -8.01
CA PRO A 117 -8.61 -10.38 -7.56
C PRO A 117 -8.94 -10.16 -6.06
N HIS A 118 -9.41 -8.97 -5.71
CA HIS A 118 -9.59 -8.54 -4.31
C HIS A 118 -10.59 -9.38 -3.50
N PHE A 119 -11.47 -10.14 -4.16
CA PHE A 119 -12.48 -10.98 -3.51
C PHE A 119 -12.12 -12.48 -3.49
N TRP A 120 -10.90 -12.84 -3.88
CA TRP A 120 -10.37 -14.18 -3.69
C TRP A 120 -10.45 -14.58 -2.19
N PRO A 121 -10.78 -15.83 -1.82
CA PRO A 121 -11.02 -17.00 -2.66
C PRO A 121 -12.48 -17.18 -3.10
N LEU A 122 -13.35 -16.18 -2.88
CA LEU A 122 -14.77 -16.30 -3.26
C LEU A 122 -14.97 -16.17 -4.77
N THR A 123 -14.18 -15.31 -5.42
CA THR A 123 -14.19 -15.11 -6.87
C THR A 123 -12.86 -14.55 -7.35
N ASP A 124 -12.45 -14.92 -8.56
CA ASP A 124 -11.31 -14.36 -9.27
C ASP A 124 -11.68 -13.07 -10.04
N TRP A 125 -12.90 -12.55 -9.84
CA TRP A 125 -13.34 -11.32 -10.49
C TRP A 125 -12.48 -10.12 -10.08
N VAL A 126 -12.02 -9.38 -11.09
CA VAL A 126 -11.22 -8.17 -10.94
C VAL A 126 -12.09 -6.96 -11.21
N TYR A 127 -12.20 -6.07 -10.21
CA TYR A 127 -12.83 -4.78 -10.40
C TYR A 127 -11.91 -3.88 -11.23
N ARG A 128 -12.43 -3.38 -12.36
CA ARG A 128 -11.77 -2.34 -13.16
C ARG A 128 -12.31 -0.99 -12.74
N SER A 129 -11.57 -0.29 -11.89
CA SER A 129 -11.99 1.04 -11.42
C SER A 129 -11.98 2.05 -12.56
N PRO A 130 -12.97 2.96 -12.68
CA PRO A 130 -12.92 4.06 -13.66
C PRO A 130 -11.80 5.09 -13.38
N ILE A 131 -11.17 5.02 -12.20
CA ILE A 131 -10.11 5.91 -11.74
C ILE A 131 -8.82 5.10 -11.61
N SER A 132 -7.70 5.69 -12.04
CA SER A 132 -6.37 5.11 -11.85
C SER A 132 -5.47 6.04 -11.04
N TYR A 133 -4.59 5.47 -10.21
CA TYR A 133 -3.55 6.26 -9.53
C TYR A 133 -2.32 6.56 -10.42
N TRP A 134 -2.18 5.89 -11.57
CA TRP A 134 -0.99 6.03 -12.44
C TRP A 134 -1.32 6.42 -13.90
N ASP A 135 -2.51 6.10 -14.40
CA ASP A 135 -2.93 6.42 -15.76
C ASP A 135 -3.58 7.82 -15.84
N GLY A 136 -2.88 8.76 -16.47
CA GLY A 136 -3.34 10.14 -16.65
C GLY A 136 -4.61 10.27 -17.50
N THR A 137 -4.95 9.28 -18.34
CA THR A 137 -6.22 9.27 -19.08
C THR A 137 -7.42 8.93 -18.18
N ARG A 138 -7.14 8.53 -16.92
CA ARG A 138 -8.11 8.11 -15.91
C ARG A 138 -7.92 8.85 -14.58
N HIS A 139 -7.67 10.16 -14.68
CA HIS A 139 -7.62 11.10 -13.56
C HIS A 139 -6.45 10.93 -12.58
N ALA A 140 -5.38 10.19 -12.93
CA ALA A 140 -4.20 10.08 -12.07
C ALA A 140 -3.53 11.43 -11.78
N ASP A 141 -3.62 12.37 -12.73
CA ASP A 141 -3.16 13.76 -12.61
C ASP A 141 -3.91 14.57 -11.54
N ILE A 142 -5.14 14.16 -11.19
CA ILE A 142 -5.94 14.75 -10.12
C ILE A 142 -5.78 13.95 -8.83
N VAL A 143 -5.86 12.62 -8.92
CA VAL A 143 -5.83 11.72 -7.76
C VAL A 143 -4.47 11.74 -7.08
N GLY A 144 -3.37 11.71 -7.83
CA GLY A 144 -2.01 11.73 -7.28
C GLY A 144 -1.76 12.94 -6.36
N PRO A 145 -2.03 14.18 -6.80
CA PRO A 145 -1.93 15.35 -5.92
C PRO A 145 -2.85 15.31 -4.70
N LEU A 146 -4.09 14.82 -4.85
CA LEU A 146 -5.03 14.69 -3.73
C LEU A 146 -4.54 13.65 -2.69
N GLU A 147 -4.06 12.50 -3.16
CA GLU A 147 -3.40 11.48 -2.34
C GLU A 147 -2.21 12.07 -1.60
N GLY A 148 -1.35 12.82 -2.31
CA GLY A 148 -0.18 13.48 -1.72
C GLY A 148 -0.54 14.50 -0.64
N VAL A 149 -1.53 15.37 -0.89
CA VAL A 149 -2.02 16.35 0.10
C VAL A 149 -2.60 15.65 1.32
N LEU A 150 -3.40 14.59 1.11
CA LEU A 150 -3.94 13.77 2.19
C LEU A 150 -2.81 13.16 3.01
N ALA A 151 -1.85 12.47 2.36
CA ALA A 151 -0.72 11.83 3.02
C ALA A 151 0.13 12.82 3.83
N LEU A 152 0.41 14.01 3.29
CA LEU A 152 1.11 15.08 4.03
C LEU A 152 0.30 15.57 5.25
N GLY A 153 -1.00 15.76 5.09
CA GLY A 153 -1.90 16.09 6.21
C GLY A 153 -1.86 15.03 7.31
N LEU A 154 -1.88 13.75 6.93
CA LEU A 154 -1.76 12.63 7.86
C LEU A 154 -0.38 12.56 8.53
N CYS A 155 0.70 12.85 7.79
CA CYS A 155 2.04 13.01 8.36
C CYS A 155 2.09 14.11 9.43
N LEU A 156 1.42 15.24 9.23
CA LEU A 156 1.32 16.29 10.25
C LEU A 156 0.58 15.80 11.50
N LEU A 157 -0.51 15.06 11.34
CA LEU A 157 -1.24 14.44 12.47
C LEU A 157 -0.36 13.44 13.22
N LEU A 158 0.37 12.58 12.50
CA LEU A 158 1.32 11.64 13.08
C LEU A 158 2.47 12.36 13.79
N TRP A 159 2.97 13.47 13.24
CA TRP A 159 4.05 14.28 13.82
C TRP A 159 3.65 14.94 15.15
N GLN A 160 2.38 15.34 15.26
CA GLN A 160 1.79 15.85 16.50
C GLN A 160 1.59 14.74 17.55
N ARG A 161 1.19 13.54 17.09
CA ARG A 161 0.93 12.37 17.93
C ARG A 161 2.22 11.73 18.46
N PHE A 162 3.26 11.63 17.64
CA PHE A 162 4.53 11.00 17.99
C PHE A 162 5.61 12.06 18.29
N ARG A 163 6.00 12.18 19.56
CA ARG A 163 6.96 13.20 20.03
C ARG A 163 8.42 12.75 20.01
N ARG A 164 8.67 11.43 19.99
CA ARG A 164 10.04 10.88 20.01
C ARG A 164 10.70 11.03 18.64
N TRP A 165 12.00 11.34 18.64
CA TRP A 165 12.75 11.61 17.41
C TRP A 165 12.77 10.46 16.40
N PRO A 166 12.84 9.16 16.77
CA PRO A 166 12.89 8.10 15.76
C PRO A 166 11.60 7.99 14.97
N ALA A 167 10.46 8.15 15.65
CA ALA A 167 9.15 8.14 15.00
C ALA A 167 9.00 9.34 14.05
N ARG A 168 9.48 10.52 14.47
CA ARG A 168 9.50 11.72 13.61
C ARG A 168 10.39 11.55 12.38
N ALA A 169 11.58 10.97 12.55
CA ALA A 169 12.44 10.65 11.42
C ALA A 169 11.75 9.68 10.44
N GLY A 170 11.10 8.62 10.96
CA GLY A 170 10.31 7.70 10.14
C GLY A 170 9.17 8.39 9.38
N ILE A 171 8.42 9.27 10.03
CA ILE A 171 7.36 10.07 9.39
C ILE A 171 7.92 10.98 8.29
N ALA A 172 9.06 11.63 8.54
CA ALA A 172 9.71 12.48 7.54
C ALA A 172 10.18 11.66 6.32
N VAL A 173 10.75 10.48 6.55
CA VAL A 173 11.15 9.56 5.46
C VAL A 173 9.93 9.15 4.65
N LEU A 174 8.83 8.73 5.29
CA LEU A 174 7.59 8.38 4.58
C LEU A 174 7.03 9.54 3.76
N ALA A 175 7.03 10.75 4.32
CA ALA A 175 6.59 11.96 3.61
C ALA A 175 7.45 12.25 2.38
N VAL A 176 8.77 12.08 2.47
CA VAL A 176 9.67 12.24 1.32
C VAL A 176 9.43 11.16 0.28
N LEU A 177 9.37 9.89 0.69
CA LEU A 177 9.15 8.76 -0.21
C LEU A 177 7.82 8.89 -0.97
N GLU A 178 6.77 9.37 -0.31
CA GLU A 178 5.47 9.63 -0.93
C GLU A 178 5.55 10.71 -2.01
N MET A 179 6.38 11.73 -1.80
CA MET A 179 6.54 12.82 -2.78
C MET A 179 7.51 12.48 -3.91
N LEU A 180 8.35 11.45 -3.78
CA LEU A 180 9.39 11.13 -4.76
C LEU A 180 8.84 10.91 -6.18
N PRO A 181 7.76 10.12 -6.41
CA PRO A 181 7.22 9.94 -7.77
C PRO A 181 6.83 11.27 -8.40
N THR A 182 6.11 12.12 -7.66
CA THR A 182 5.65 13.44 -8.13
C THR A 182 6.83 14.36 -8.44
N LEU A 183 7.85 14.39 -7.57
CA LEU A 183 9.05 15.21 -7.75
C LEU A 183 9.90 14.72 -8.93
N PHE A 184 10.04 13.41 -9.10
CA PHE A 184 10.83 12.80 -10.16
C PHE A 184 10.18 13.03 -11.53
N TRP A 185 8.88 12.77 -11.67
CA TRP A 185 8.16 13.01 -12.91
C TRP A 185 8.02 14.50 -13.22
N GLY A 186 7.77 15.34 -12.20
CA GLY A 186 7.73 16.79 -12.38
C GLY A 186 9.04 17.39 -12.86
N PHE A 187 10.19 16.83 -12.46
CA PHE A 187 11.51 17.28 -12.88
C PHE A 187 11.91 16.77 -14.28
N ILE A 188 11.50 15.56 -14.66
CA ILE A 188 11.82 15.00 -15.98
C ILE A 188 11.07 15.71 -17.10
N PHE A 189 9.87 16.23 -16.83
CA PHE A 189 9.01 16.87 -17.82
C PHE A 189 8.92 18.40 -17.71
N SER A 190 9.78 19.03 -16.88
CA SER A 190 9.91 20.49 -16.75
C SER A 190 10.96 21.09 -17.66
#